data_AF-A0A1C1CXR6-F1
#
_entry.id   AF-A0A1C1CXR6-F1
#
_cell.length_a   1.000
_cell.length_b   1.000
_cell.length_c   1.000
_cell.angle_alpha   90.00
_cell.angle_beta   90.00
_cell.angle_gamma   90.00
#
_symmetry.space_group_name_H-M   'P 1'
#
loop_
_entity.id
_entity.type
_entity.pdbx_description
1 polymer ?
#
loop_
_entity_poly.entity_id
_entity_poly.type
_entity_poly.pdbx_seq_one_letter_code
_entity_poly.pdbx_strand_id
1 'polypeptide(L)'
;MDIYDIPNLPNVSEPRSLSHSSSHGLASVILYIALVLAVFSGIYWCIQDYRFFLSLGRGGPQYNAVGWFKVHIMTRPFTLAQQDQTWTGDYPDDGARKEIMALPIRQGPRPIIRGIAPQRQFDQRPEPEMNLRVLDIFSSFVKANPHLLQERLSHAEKHNLALFVHPSLMSKPDNLPEVAPIFKGEIGHVHGESSLHLYFSPADAKIIIEKGWAERHRCARTQPWWFGGIKAMWGIGDSFLIVYAPRNEAELDVLKTLIRASAMWMTGEQPIVKP
;
A
#
# COMPACT_ATOMS: atom_id res chain seq x y z
N MET A 1 31.15 71.86 57.88
CA MET A 1 32.48 71.46 57.40
C MET A 1 32.69 70.04 57.88
N ASP A 2 32.59 69.08 56.97
CA ASP A 2 33.28 67.80 57.09
C ASP A 2 33.72 67.48 55.66
N ILE A 3 35.00 67.70 55.38
CA ILE A 3 35.55 67.75 54.00
C ILE A 3 36.28 66.44 53.66
N TYR A 4 36.05 65.36 54.41
CA TYR A 4 36.83 64.13 54.30
C TYR A 4 36.03 62.87 53.95
N ASP A 5 34.72 62.98 53.69
CA ASP A 5 33.97 61.86 53.09
C ASP A 5 34.17 61.85 51.58
N ILE A 6 35.37 61.46 51.12
CA ILE A 6 35.59 61.08 49.73
C ILE A 6 35.25 59.59 49.64
N PRO A 7 34.14 59.21 48.96
CA PRO A 7 33.78 57.81 48.79
C PRO A 7 34.91 57.09 48.07
N ASN A 8 35.31 55.93 48.60
CA ASN A 8 36.26 55.01 47.96
C ASN A 8 35.89 54.82 46.49
N LEU A 9 36.66 55.45 45.59
CA LEU A 9 36.55 55.22 44.16
C LEU A 9 36.98 53.77 43.89
N PRO A 10 36.15 52.98 43.20
CA PRO A 10 36.49 51.59 42.92
C PRO A 10 37.80 51.50 42.14
N ASN A 11 38.67 50.58 42.57
CA ASN A 11 40.00 50.40 42.04
C ASN A 11 39.93 49.96 40.57
N VAL A 12 40.39 50.81 39.65
CA VAL A 12 40.39 50.58 38.19
C VAL A 12 41.22 49.36 37.77
N SER A 13 42.11 48.87 38.64
CA SER A 13 42.94 47.70 38.38
C SER A 13 42.30 46.35 38.73
N GLU A 14 41.08 46.32 39.29
CA GLU A 14 40.38 45.05 39.45
C GLU A 14 40.04 44.47 38.05
N PRO A 15 40.49 43.25 37.72
CA PRO A 15 40.10 42.62 36.47
C PRO A 15 38.58 42.45 36.48
N ARG A 16 37.89 43.18 35.60
CA ARG A 16 36.46 42.93 35.32
C ARG A 16 36.32 41.44 35.05
N SER A 17 35.60 40.72 35.91
CA SER A 17 35.10 39.42 35.54
C SER A 17 34.28 39.64 34.27
N LEU A 18 34.76 39.09 33.16
CA LEU A 18 33.94 38.95 31.96
C LEU A 18 32.83 38.00 32.38
N SER A 19 31.76 38.54 32.96
CA SER A 19 30.54 37.81 33.22
C SER A 19 30.19 37.11 31.92
N HIS A 20 30.15 35.79 31.93
CA HIS A 20 29.72 34.96 30.80
C HIS A 20 28.43 35.56 30.22
N SER A 21 28.57 36.41 29.20
CA SER A 21 27.46 37.23 28.74
C SER A 21 26.56 36.38 27.86
N SER A 22 25.37 36.07 28.39
CA SER A 22 24.09 35.96 27.67
C SER A 22 23.96 35.11 26.39
N SER A 23 24.95 34.29 26.01
CA SER A 23 24.83 33.34 24.90
C SER A 23 23.66 32.35 25.13
N HIS A 24 23.40 32.00 26.38
CA HIS A 24 22.28 31.15 26.79
C HIS A 24 20.92 31.73 26.40
N GLY A 25 20.73 33.05 26.44
CA GLY A 25 19.45 33.69 26.10
C GLY A 25 19.10 33.58 24.61
N LEU A 26 20.08 33.88 23.74
CA LEU A 26 19.89 33.79 22.28
C LEU A 26 19.66 32.34 21.84
N ALA A 27 20.44 31.40 22.36
CA ALA A 27 20.32 29.97 22.05
C ALA A 27 18.94 29.43 22.44
N SER A 28 18.42 29.80 23.61
CA SER A 28 17.07 29.41 24.04
C SER A 28 15.99 29.97 23.12
N VAL A 29 16.06 31.25 22.73
CA VAL A 29 15.08 31.86 21.80
C VAL A 29 15.08 31.15 20.45
N ILE A 30 16.25 30.85 19.89
CA ILE A 30 16.37 30.11 18.63
C ILE A 30 15.74 28.71 18.75
N LEU A 31 16.01 28.00 19.86
CA LEU A 31 15.43 26.68 20.10
C LEU A 31 13.91 26.72 20.21
N TYR A 32 13.35 27.72 20.89
CA TYR A 32 11.89 27.91 20.96
C TYR A 32 11.28 28.18 19.59
N ILE A 33 11.88 29.07 18.78
CA ILE A 33 11.42 29.35 17.42
C ILE A 33 11.47 28.07 16.57
N ALA A 34 12.57 27.33 16.62
CA ALA A 34 12.72 26.08 15.88
C ALA A 34 11.67 25.03 16.28
N LEU A 35 11.40 24.86 17.58
CA LEU A 35 10.36 23.96 18.08
C LEU A 35 8.97 24.37 17.58
N VAL A 36 8.64 25.67 17.66
CA VAL A 36 7.37 26.21 17.18
C VAL A 36 7.21 25.95 15.67
N LEU A 37 8.24 26.23 14.87
CA LEU A 37 8.22 25.97 13.42
C LEU A 37 8.09 24.47 13.12
N ALA A 38 8.75 23.60 13.89
CA ALA A 38 8.64 22.15 13.73
C ALA A 38 7.20 21.66 14.05
N VAL A 39 6.58 22.18 15.11
CA VAL A 39 5.19 21.87 15.46
C VAL A 39 4.23 22.33 14.37
N PHE A 40 4.34 23.58 13.89
CA PHE A 40 3.50 24.08 12.80
C PHE A 40 3.68 23.29 11.50
N SER A 41 4.93 22.95 11.15
CA SER A 41 5.23 22.13 9.98
C SER A 41 4.67 20.72 10.11
N GLY A 42 4.76 20.11 11.29
CA GLY A 42 4.18 18.81 11.59
C GLY A 42 2.65 18.80 11.50
N ILE A 43 1.99 19.82 12.06
CA ILE A 43 0.53 19.99 11.97
C ILE A 43 0.11 20.18 10.50
N TYR A 44 0.81 21.03 9.76
CA TYR A 44 0.55 21.26 8.34
C TYR A 44 0.69 19.97 7.52
N TRP A 45 1.76 19.22 7.76
CA TRP A 45 1.96 17.91 7.12
C TRP A 45 0.82 16.94 7.43
N CYS A 46 0.42 16.81 8.70
CA CYS A 46 -0.71 15.96 9.11
C CYS A 46 -2.02 16.36 8.40
N ILE A 47 -2.29 17.66 8.26
CA ILE A 47 -3.49 18.16 7.56
C ILE A 47 -3.45 17.77 6.08
N GLN A 48 -2.31 17.96 5.40
CA GLN A 48 -2.17 17.63 3.99
C GLN A 48 -2.23 16.11 3.74
N ASP A 49 -1.58 15.33 4.60
CA ASP A 49 -1.57 13.88 4.53
C ASP A 49 -2.97 13.29 4.82
N TYR A 50 -3.73 13.89 5.75
CA TYR A 50 -5.13 13.56 5.98
C TYR A 50 -6.03 13.91 4.79
N ARG A 51 -5.86 15.10 4.19
CA ARG A 51 -6.59 15.49 2.98
C ARG A 51 -6.31 14.55 1.82
N PHE A 52 -5.06 14.13 1.67
CA PHE A 52 -4.68 13.12 0.69
C PHE A 52 -5.33 11.76 0.99
N PHE A 53 -5.38 11.32 2.25
CA PHE A 53 -6.09 10.10 2.62
C PHE A 53 -7.57 10.16 2.23
N LEU A 54 -8.25 11.29 2.49
CA LEU A 54 -9.63 11.49 2.07
C LEU A 54 -9.78 11.54 0.55
N SER A 55 -8.83 12.14 -0.18
CA SER A 55 -8.95 12.25 -1.64
C SER A 55 -8.85 10.90 -2.37
N LEU A 56 -8.35 9.85 -1.72
CA LEU A 56 -8.37 8.48 -2.24
C LEU A 56 -9.77 7.83 -2.20
N GLY A 57 -10.73 8.46 -1.53
CA GLY A 57 -12.09 7.95 -1.36
C GLY A 57 -12.20 6.83 -0.32
N ARG A 58 -13.33 6.13 -0.33
CA ARG A 58 -13.61 5.04 0.62
C ARG A 58 -12.81 3.79 0.25
N GLY A 59 -12.44 3.02 1.26
CA GLY A 59 -11.80 1.71 1.14
C GLY A 59 -12.02 0.91 2.42
N GLY A 60 -11.14 -0.05 2.71
CA GLY A 60 -11.28 -0.91 3.89
C GLY A 60 -11.23 -0.19 5.26
N PRO A 61 -10.25 0.72 5.49
CA PRO A 61 -10.18 1.53 6.71
C PRO A 61 -11.32 2.55 6.83
N GLN A 62 -11.54 3.06 8.05
CA GLN A 62 -12.54 4.10 8.29
C GLN A 62 -12.24 5.35 7.46
N TYR A 63 -13.24 5.88 6.76
CA TYR A 63 -13.10 7.12 5.98
C TYR A 63 -13.20 8.36 6.89
N ASN A 64 -12.23 8.52 7.79
CA ASN A 64 -12.11 9.61 8.76
C ASN A 64 -10.69 9.65 9.38
N ALA A 65 -10.48 10.54 10.35
CA ALA A 65 -9.18 10.70 11.03
C ALA A 65 -8.66 9.41 11.70
N VAL A 66 -9.56 8.53 12.18
CA VAL A 66 -9.14 7.25 12.81
C VAL A 66 -8.55 6.31 11.78
N GLY A 67 -9.14 6.20 10.59
CA GLY A 67 -8.58 5.37 9.52
C GLY A 67 -7.26 5.94 9.00
N TRP A 68 -7.19 7.26 8.80
CA TRP A 68 -5.93 7.95 8.46
C TRP A 68 -4.83 7.62 9.47
N PHE A 69 -5.09 7.78 10.77
CA PHE A 69 -4.10 7.52 11.80
C PHE A 69 -3.59 6.06 11.75
N LYS A 70 -4.50 5.09 11.65
CA LYS A 70 -4.14 3.66 11.54
C LYS A 70 -3.28 3.36 10.31
N VAL A 71 -3.60 3.97 9.17
CA VAL A 71 -2.91 3.67 7.91
C VAL A 71 -1.60 4.44 7.79
N HIS A 72 -1.62 5.75 8.05
CA HIS A 72 -0.49 6.64 7.78
C HIS A 72 0.48 6.76 8.95
N ILE A 73 0.03 6.61 10.19
CA ILE A 73 0.89 6.70 11.38
C ILE A 73 1.29 5.31 11.85
N MET A 74 0.33 4.38 12.02
CA MET A 74 0.64 3.06 12.54
C MET A 74 1.13 2.07 11.47
N THR A 75 0.56 2.10 10.26
CA THR A 75 0.85 1.07 9.24
C THR A 75 1.99 1.48 8.30
N ARG A 76 1.98 2.71 7.80
CA ARG A 76 2.94 3.21 6.78
C ARG A 76 4.40 2.94 7.11
N PRO A 77 4.90 3.13 8.35
CA PRO A 77 6.31 2.85 8.64
C PRO A 77 6.73 1.42 8.23
N PHE A 78 5.78 0.47 8.27
CA PHE A 78 5.92 -0.98 8.08
C PHE A 78 5.69 -1.50 6.66
N THR A 79 5.33 -0.60 5.76
CA THR A 79 5.02 -0.91 4.36
C THR A 79 6.23 -0.72 3.46
N LEU A 80 6.23 -1.33 2.28
CA LEU A 80 7.23 -1.10 1.23
C LEU A 80 7.31 0.39 0.90
N ALA A 81 8.50 0.91 0.62
CA ALA A 81 8.61 2.23 0.01
C ALA A 81 7.92 2.21 -1.37
N GLN A 82 7.49 3.37 -1.85
CA GLN A 82 6.80 3.44 -3.13
C GLN A 82 7.69 2.94 -4.28
N GLN A 83 8.99 3.26 -4.26
CA GLN A 83 9.94 2.77 -5.27
C GLN A 83 10.17 1.25 -5.24
N ASP A 84 9.87 0.58 -4.13
CA ASP A 84 10.13 -0.85 -3.95
C ASP A 84 8.93 -1.72 -4.37
N GLN A 85 7.79 -1.10 -4.73
CA GLN A 85 6.59 -1.84 -5.14
C GLN A 85 6.79 -2.62 -6.44
N THR A 86 7.77 -2.24 -7.26
CA THR A 86 8.10 -2.94 -8.51
C THR A 86 9.32 -3.85 -8.38
N TRP A 87 9.94 -3.92 -7.20
CA TRP A 87 11.09 -4.79 -6.98
C TRP A 87 10.64 -6.24 -6.71
N THR A 88 11.25 -7.18 -7.43
CA THR A 88 10.89 -8.62 -7.48
C THR A 88 12.05 -9.53 -7.11
N GLY A 89 13.18 -8.98 -6.65
CA GLY A 89 14.38 -9.77 -6.36
C GLY A 89 14.22 -10.75 -5.19
N ASP A 90 13.14 -10.64 -4.43
CA ASP A 90 12.73 -11.55 -3.35
C ASP A 90 11.74 -12.64 -3.79
N TYR A 91 11.29 -12.63 -5.04
CA TYR A 91 10.43 -13.67 -5.60
C TYR A 91 11.25 -14.73 -6.36
N PRO A 92 10.80 -16.00 -6.36
CA PRO A 92 11.51 -17.10 -7.01
C PRO A 92 11.65 -16.89 -8.53
N ASP A 93 12.74 -17.38 -9.11
CA ASP A 93 13.03 -17.30 -10.55
C ASP A 93 12.26 -18.35 -11.37
N ASP A 94 11.83 -19.44 -10.74
CA ASP A 94 11.13 -20.56 -11.37
C ASP A 94 9.72 -20.78 -10.78
N GLY A 95 8.92 -21.60 -11.47
CA GLY A 95 7.56 -21.95 -11.04
C GLY A 95 6.43 -21.08 -11.61
N ALA A 96 6.76 -20.09 -12.45
CA ALA A 96 5.75 -19.28 -13.12
C ALA A 96 4.96 -20.09 -14.16
N ARG A 97 3.66 -19.82 -14.29
CA ARG A 97 2.78 -20.47 -15.26
C ARG A 97 3.19 -20.12 -16.69
N LYS A 98 3.08 -21.09 -17.60
CA LYS A 98 3.42 -20.91 -19.02
C LYS A 98 2.66 -19.74 -19.67
N GLU A 99 1.38 -19.60 -19.36
CA GLU A 99 0.54 -18.50 -19.86
C GLU A 99 0.98 -17.13 -19.33
N ILE A 100 1.49 -17.07 -18.09
CA ILE A 100 2.03 -15.85 -17.49
C ILE A 100 3.38 -15.46 -18.13
N MET A 101 4.25 -16.44 -18.35
CA MET A 101 5.51 -16.23 -19.09
C MET A 101 5.26 -15.74 -20.52
N ALA A 102 4.19 -16.24 -21.16
CA ALA A 102 3.79 -15.89 -22.52
C ALA A 102 3.13 -14.50 -22.66
N LEU A 103 2.80 -13.82 -21.56
CA LEU A 103 2.21 -12.48 -21.63
C LEU A 103 3.14 -11.50 -22.37
N PRO A 104 2.60 -10.56 -23.16
CA PRO A 104 3.40 -9.50 -23.76
C PRO A 104 3.89 -8.52 -22.69
N ILE A 105 4.93 -7.75 -23.01
CA ILE A 105 5.29 -6.58 -22.21
C ILE A 105 4.19 -5.52 -22.40
N ARG A 106 3.67 -4.97 -21.29
CA ARG A 106 2.67 -3.90 -21.33
C ARG A 106 3.25 -2.66 -22.01
N GLN A 107 2.49 -2.09 -22.93
CA GLN A 107 2.96 -0.95 -23.72
C GLN A 107 2.88 0.37 -22.94
N GLY A 108 3.92 1.19 -23.02
CA GLY A 108 3.98 2.50 -22.36
C GLY A 108 4.38 2.44 -20.88
N PRO A 109 4.41 3.60 -20.19
CA PRO A 109 4.83 3.68 -18.80
C PRO A 109 3.80 3.04 -17.85
N ARG A 110 4.26 2.69 -16.65
CA ARG A 110 3.37 2.32 -15.54
C ARG A 110 2.46 3.49 -15.16
N PRO A 111 1.21 3.23 -14.75
CA PRO A 111 0.36 4.27 -14.20
C PRO A 111 0.87 4.70 -12.81
N ILE A 112 0.42 5.88 -12.40
CA ILE A 112 0.65 6.47 -11.10
C ILE A 112 -0.32 5.84 -10.10
N ILE A 113 0.23 4.98 -9.24
CA ILE A 113 -0.47 4.42 -8.10
C ILE A 113 -0.11 5.20 -6.84
N ARG A 114 -1.11 5.47 -5.99
CA ARG A 114 -0.89 6.11 -4.68
C ARG A 114 -1.76 5.48 -3.60
N GLY A 115 -1.36 5.73 -2.35
CA GLY A 115 -2.06 5.23 -1.17
C GLY A 115 -1.47 3.95 -0.60
N ILE A 116 -2.07 3.48 0.50
CA ILE A 116 -1.76 2.19 1.14
C ILE A 116 -3.08 1.44 1.25
N ALA A 117 -4.00 1.97 2.04
CA ALA A 117 -5.36 1.46 2.18
C ALA A 117 -6.28 2.67 2.41
N PRO A 118 -7.04 3.12 1.41
CA PRO A 118 -7.11 2.58 0.04
C PRO A 118 -5.82 2.81 -0.78
N GLN A 119 -5.61 1.96 -1.79
CA GLN A 119 -4.66 2.16 -2.88
C GLN A 119 -5.45 2.43 -4.16
N ARG A 120 -5.04 3.41 -4.97
CA ARG A 120 -5.78 3.84 -6.17
C ARG A 120 -4.85 4.14 -7.34
N GLN A 121 -5.36 3.89 -8.55
CA GLN A 121 -4.74 4.31 -9.80
C GLN A 121 -5.24 5.70 -10.22
N PHE A 122 -4.34 6.64 -10.49
CA PHE A 122 -4.69 8.05 -10.73
C PHE A 122 -4.79 8.43 -12.21
N ASP A 123 -3.99 7.81 -13.07
CA ASP A 123 -3.93 8.03 -14.51
C ASP A 123 -4.19 6.73 -15.29
N GLN A 124 -4.20 6.80 -16.63
CA GLN A 124 -4.52 5.67 -17.51
C GLN A 124 -5.85 4.97 -17.15
N ARG A 125 -6.81 5.73 -16.61
CA ARG A 125 -8.12 5.23 -16.22
C ARG A 125 -8.97 5.07 -17.48
N PRO A 126 -9.56 3.89 -17.73
CA PRO A 126 -10.47 3.71 -18.84
C PRO A 126 -11.80 4.42 -18.57
N GLU A 127 -12.65 4.47 -19.60
CA GLU A 127 -14.02 4.94 -19.45
C GLU A 127 -14.81 4.11 -18.42
N PRO A 128 -15.81 4.69 -17.73
CA PRO A 128 -16.58 3.99 -16.69
C PRO A 128 -17.18 2.65 -17.13
N GLU A 129 -17.52 2.51 -18.41
CA GLU A 129 -18.05 1.26 -18.99
C GLU A 129 -17.08 0.09 -18.85
N MET A 130 -15.76 0.33 -18.84
CA MET A 130 -14.77 -0.73 -18.64
C MET A 130 -14.97 -1.44 -17.30
N ASN A 131 -15.45 -0.74 -16.28
CA ASN A 131 -15.71 -1.34 -14.97
C ASN A 131 -16.77 -2.46 -15.07
N LEU A 132 -17.86 -2.19 -15.80
CA LEU A 132 -18.92 -3.17 -16.04
C LEU A 132 -18.38 -4.41 -16.77
N ARG A 133 -17.45 -4.20 -17.70
CA ARG A 133 -16.82 -5.29 -18.46
C ARG A 133 -15.89 -6.15 -17.60
N VAL A 134 -15.16 -5.53 -16.68
CA VAL A 134 -14.34 -6.27 -15.71
C VAL A 134 -15.22 -7.07 -14.74
N LEU A 135 -16.34 -6.49 -14.29
CA LEU A 135 -17.32 -7.21 -13.46
C LEU A 135 -17.97 -8.38 -14.21
N ASP A 136 -18.31 -8.20 -15.49
CA ASP A 136 -18.84 -9.29 -16.34
C ASP A 136 -17.83 -10.45 -16.48
N ILE A 137 -16.53 -10.15 -16.53
CA ILE A 137 -15.49 -11.19 -16.51
C ILE A 137 -15.52 -11.97 -15.19
N PHE A 138 -15.65 -11.30 -14.04
CA PHE A 138 -15.74 -11.96 -12.74
C PHE A 138 -16.96 -12.90 -12.69
N SER A 139 -18.13 -12.38 -13.05
CA SER A 139 -19.37 -13.15 -13.13
C SER A 139 -19.24 -14.34 -14.10
N SER A 140 -18.57 -14.16 -15.24
CA SER A 140 -18.33 -15.22 -16.22
C SER A 140 -17.40 -16.31 -15.70
N PHE A 141 -16.35 -15.95 -14.96
CA PHE A 141 -15.48 -16.93 -14.29
C PHE A 141 -16.25 -17.77 -13.25
N VAL A 142 -17.11 -17.14 -12.45
CA VAL A 142 -17.94 -17.86 -11.47
C VAL A 142 -18.93 -18.78 -12.17
N LYS A 143 -19.60 -18.31 -13.23
CA LYS A 143 -20.54 -19.12 -14.02
C LYS A 143 -19.86 -20.34 -14.66
N ALA A 144 -18.62 -20.19 -15.13
CA ALA A 144 -17.85 -21.28 -15.73
C ALA A 144 -17.27 -22.25 -14.68
N ASN A 145 -17.11 -21.82 -13.42
CA ASN A 145 -16.44 -22.59 -12.37
C ASN A 145 -17.23 -22.56 -11.03
N PRO A 146 -18.52 -22.93 -11.01
CA PRO A 146 -19.43 -22.68 -9.88
C PRO A 146 -19.07 -23.45 -8.60
N HIS A 147 -18.26 -24.51 -8.71
CA HIS A 147 -17.80 -25.30 -7.56
C HIS A 147 -16.44 -24.86 -7.01
N LEU A 148 -15.75 -23.96 -7.71
CA LEU A 148 -14.41 -23.50 -7.38
C LEU A 148 -14.40 -22.02 -6.99
N LEU A 149 -15.30 -21.22 -7.57
CA LEU A 149 -15.35 -19.77 -7.41
C LEU A 149 -16.72 -19.30 -6.91
N GLN A 150 -16.73 -18.17 -6.22
CA GLN A 150 -17.92 -17.46 -5.77
C GLN A 150 -17.70 -15.96 -5.92
N GLU A 151 -18.75 -15.22 -6.28
CA GLU A 151 -18.75 -13.75 -6.23
C GLU A 151 -19.46 -13.27 -4.95
N ARG A 152 -18.87 -12.30 -4.27
CA ARG A 152 -19.49 -11.59 -3.13
C ARG A 152 -18.83 -10.22 -2.93
N LEU A 153 -19.32 -9.43 -1.98
CA LEU A 153 -18.64 -8.21 -1.58
C LEU A 153 -17.26 -8.53 -0.99
N SER A 154 -16.26 -7.70 -1.34
CA SER A 154 -14.90 -7.77 -0.82
C SER A 154 -14.90 -7.75 0.70
N HIS A 155 -14.16 -8.67 1.31
CA HIS A 155 -13.87 -8.66 2.73
C HIS A 155 -13.03 -7.44 3.11
N ALA A 156 -12.07 -7.08 2.27
CA ALA A 156 -11.15 -5.97 2.52
C ALA A 156 -11.85 -4.61 2.38
N GLU A 157 -12.55 -4.37 1.26
CA GLU A 157 -13.15 -3.05 0.98
C GLU A 157 -14.61 -2.93 1.42
N LYS A 158 -15.33 -4.04 1.61
CA LYS A 158 -16.74 -4.11 2.08
C LYS A 158 -17.80 -3.54 1.15
N HIS A 159 -17.41 -2.89 0.06
CA HIS A 159 -18.34 -2.24 -0.88
C HIS A 159 -18.12 -2.61 -2.35
N ASN A 160 -16.96 -3.17 -2.71
CA ASN A 160 -16.66 -3.57 -4.07
C ASN A 160 -16.92 -5.06 -4.28
N LEU A 161 -17.33 -5.44 -5.50
CA LEU A 161 -17.48 -6.84 -5.89
C LEU A 161 -16.11 -7.52 -6.00
N ALA A 162 -16.08 -8.78 -5.59
CA ALA A 162 -14.87 -9.54 -5.43
C ALA A 162 -15.09 -11.03 -5.73
N LEU A 163 -14.03 -11.65 -6.22
CA LEU A 163 -13.96 -13.06 -6.54
C LEU A 163 -13.38 -13.81 -5.35
N PHE A 164 -13.96 -14.95 -5.01
CA PHE A 164 -13.59 -15.77 -3.87
C PHE A 164 -13.44 -17.24 -4.24
N VAL A 165 -12.59 -17.93 -3.50
CA VAL A 165 -12.54 -19.39 -3.43
C VAL A 165 -13.89 -19.89 -2.88
N HIS A 166 -14.46 -20.89 -3.54
CA HIS A 166 -15.75 -21.46 -3.14
C HIS A 166 -15.68 -22.07 -1.73
N PRO A 167 -16.74 -21.92 -0.89
CA PRO A 167 -16.73 -22.39 0.50
C PRO A 167 -16.38 -23.88 0.69
N SER A 168 -16.71 -24.73 -0.29
CA SER A 168 -16.38 -26.17 -0.23
C SER A 168 -14.86 -26.42 -0.23
N LEU A 169 -14.07 -25.60 -0.93
CA LEU A 169 -12.61 -25.67 -0.89
C LEU A 169 -12.09 -25.04 0.40
N MET A 170 -12.67 -23.91 0.83
CA MET A 170 -12.30 -23.25 2.08
C MET A 170 -12.50 -24.13 3.32
N SER A 171 -13.40 -25.12 3.29
CA SER A 171 -13.54 -26.13 4.35
C SER A 171 -12.39 -27.13 4.44
N LYS A 172 -11.47 -27.15 3.47
CA LYS A 172 -10.30 -28.05 3.38
C LYS A 172 -9.02 -27.23 3.16
N PRO A 173 -8.61 -26.41 4.14
CA PRO A 173 -7.55 -25.41 3.96
C PRO A 173 -6.17 -26.00 3.67
N ASP A 174 -5.89 -27.26 4.05
CA ASP A 174 -4.59 -27.90 3.85
C ASP A 174 -4.18 -28.03 2.37
N ASN A 175 -5.14 -27.96 1.46
CA ASN A 175 -4.91 -28.01 0.01
C ASN A 175 -4.80 -26.61 -0.64
N LEU A 176 -4.90 -25.54 0.15
CA LEU A 176 -4.90 -24.16 -0.33
C LEU A 176 -3.58 -23.46 0.03
N PRO A 177 -3.16 -22.44 -0.74
CA PRO A 177 -2.04 -21.62 -0.32
C PRO A 177 -2.35 -20.90 1.00
N GLU A 178 -1.33 -20.70 1.84
CA GLU A 178 -1.46 -20.08 3.18
C GLU A 178 -2.24 -18.75 3.16
N VAL A 179 -2.07 -17.96 2.09
CA VAL A 179 -2.74 -16.66 1.91
C VAL A 179 -4.26 -16.77 1.74
N ALA A 180 -4.78 -17.91 1.26
CA ALA A 180 -6.21 -18.09 1.06
C ALA A 180 -7.00 -17.99 2.37
N PRO A 181 -6.73 -18.80 3.42
CA PRO A 181 -7.40 -18.61 4.71
C PRO A 181 -7.07 -17.27 5.37
N ILE A 182 -5.83 -16.77 5.27
CA ILE A 182 -5.43 -15.46 5.83
C ILE A 182 -6.32 -14.34 5.30
N PHE A 183 -6.59 -14.32 3.99
CA PHE A 183 -7.43 -13.32 3.34
C PHE A 183 -8.88 -13.78 3.12
N LYS A 184 -9.32 -14.79 3.89
CA LYS A 184 -10.70 -15.32 3.92
C LYS A 184 -11.23 -15.74 2.54
N GLY A 185 -10.35 -16.31 1.73
CA GLY A 185 -10.61 -16.85 0.41
C GLY A 185 -10.78 -15.80 -0.67
N GLU A 186 -10.57 -14.50 -0.39
CA GLU A 186 -10.69 -13.46 -1.42
C GLU A 186 -9.53 -13.58 -2.41
N ILE A 187 -9.86 -13.83 -3.67
CA ILE A 187 -8.91 -13.90 -4.78
C ILE A 187 -8.54 -12.49 -5.20
N GLY A 188 -9.54 -11.63 -5.29
CA GLY A 188 -9.36 -10.23 -5.64
C GLY A 188 -10.65 -9.44 -5.75
N HIS A 189 -10.50 -8.13 -5.89
CA HIS A 189 -11.61 -7.19 -6.02
C HIS A 189 -11.29 -6.09 -7.03
N VAL A 190 -12.36 -5.48 -7.56
CA VAL A 190 -12.30 -4.45 -8.60
C VAL A 190 -12.52 -3.08 -7.97
N HIS A 191 -11.64 -2.12 -8.23
CA HIS A 191 -11.83 -0.74 -7.83
C HIS A 191 -12.72 0.02 -8.82
N GLY A 192 -13.25 1.18 -8.42
CA GLY A 192 -14.10 2.02 -9.27
C GLY A 192 -13.39 2.53 -10.53
N GLU A 193 -12.07 2.70 -10.49
CA GLU A 193 -11.26 3.06 -11.66
C GLU A 193 -10.81 1.86 -12.51
N SER A 194 -11.36 0.67 -12.26
CA SER A 194 -11.10 -0.58 -13.00
C SER A 194 -9.71 -1.18 -12.81
N SER A 195 -8.91 -0.66 -11.88
CA SER A 195 -7.75 -1.38 -11.34
C SER A 195 -8.22 -2.52 -10.43
N LEU A 196 -7.39 -3.53 -10.22
CA LEU A 196 -7.78 -4.70 -9.42
C LEU A 196 -6.73 -5.04 -8.40
N HIS A 197 -7.19 -5.48 -7.24
CA HIS A 197 -6.35 -6.22 -6.33
C HIS A 197 -6.48 -7.72 -6.57
N LEU A 198 -5.37 -8.44 -6.75
CA LEU A 198 -5.34 -9.88 -7.02
C LEU A 198 -4.15 -10.56 -6.31
N TYR A 199 -4.35 -11.80 -5.86
CA TYR A 199 -3.27 -12.67 -5.36
C TYR A 199 -2.71 -13.57 -6.44
N PHE A 200 -1.39 -13.76 -6.45
CA PHE A 200 -0.70 -14.65 -7.39
C PHE A 200 0.26 -15.57 -6.65
N SER A 201 0.76 -16.61 -7.33
CA SER A 201 1.97 -17.27 -6.83
C SER A 201 3.13 -16.27 -6.84
N PRO A 202 4.12 -16.37 -5.94
CA PRO A 202 5.29 -15.48 -5.97
C PRO A 202 6.03 -15.48 -7.32
N ALA A 203 6.09 -16.63 -7.99
CA ALA A 203 6.70 -16.76 -9.31
C ALA A 203 5.91 -16.03 -10.42
N ASP A 204 4.58 -16.15 -10.41
CA ASP A 204 3.74 -15.39 -11.35
C ASP A 204 3.83 -13.89 -11.06
N ALA A 205 3.78 -13.51 -9.79
CA ALA A 205 3.86 -12.11 -9.36
C ALA A 205 5.12 -11.43 -9.91
N LYS A 206 6.27 -12.11 -9.86
CA LYS A 206 7.53 -11.64 -10.47
C LYS A 206 7.37 -11.29 -11.94
N ILE A 207 6.90 -12.24 -12.74
CA ILE A 207 6.76 -12.08 -14.18
C ILE A 207 5.74 -10.99 -14.54
N ILE A 208 4.61 -10.94 -13.82
CA ILE A 208 3.55 -9.94 -14.03
C ILE A 208 4.08 -8.53 -13.76
N ILE A 209 4.84 -8.36 -12.67
CA ILE A 209 5.47 -7.09 -12.35
C ILE A 209 6.52 -6.76 -13.43
N GLU A 210 7.46 -7.64 -13.74
CA GLU A 210 8.53 -7.37 -14.71
C GLU A 210 8.00 -7.02 -16.12
N LYS A 211 6.87 -7.62 -16.53
CA LYS A 211 6.20 -7.28 -17.79
C LYS A 211 5.34 -6.01 -17.74
N GLY A 212 5.26 -5.34 -16.59
CA GLY A 212 4.61 -4.03 -16.46
C GLY A 212 3.10 -4.07 -16.26
N TRP A 213 2.53 -5.21 -15.86
CA TRP A 213 1.07 -5.36 -15.69
C TRP A 213 0.56 -5.02 -14.29
N ALA A 214 1.45 -5.05 -13.30
CA ALA A 214 1.10 -4.80 -11.91
C ALA A 214 2.29 -4.27 -11.12
N GLU A 215 2.01 -3.87 -9.88
CA GLU A 215 3.00 -3.65 -8.82
C GLU A 215 2.46 -4.18 -7.49
N ARG A 216 3.34 -4.37 -6.52
CA ARG A 216 2.98 -4.87 -5.19
C ARG A 216 2.11 -3.86 -4.46
N HIS A 217 1.12 -4.36 -3.72
CA HIS A 217 0.50 -3.56 -2.67
C HIS A 217 1.55 -3.22 -1.60
N ARG A 218 1.52 -2.03 -1.02
CA ARG A 218 2.58 -1.59 -0.09
C ARG A 218 2.70 -2.48 1.16
N CYS A 219 1.64 -3.14 1.58
CA CYS A 219 1.66 -4.13 2.66
C CYS A 219 2.12 -5.55 2.23
N ALA A 220 2.30 -5.82 0.94
CA ALA A 220 2.62 -7.15 0.42
C ALA A 220 4.13 -7.44 0.49
N ARG A 221 4.59 -7.86 1.67
CA ARG A 221 6.01 -7.98 2.01
C ARG A 221 6.43 -9.43 2.20
N THR A 222 7.60 -9.78 1.68
CA THR A 222 8.25 -11.09 1.89
C THR A 222 9.09 -11.13 3.18
N GLN A 223 9.75 -10.02 3.50
CA GLN A 223 10.71 -9.94 4.60
C GLN A 223 10.13 -9.26 5.87
N PRO A 224 10.19 -9.94 7.02
CA PRO A 224 9.82 -9.37 8.31
C PRO A 224 11.03 -8.70 8.99
N TRP A 225 11.37 -7.46 8.64
CA TRP A 225 12.55 -6.78 9.23
C TRP A 225 12.36 -6.27 10.67
N TRP A 226 11.16 -6.40 11.26
CA TRP A 226 10.82 -5.83 12.56
C TRP A 226 9.58 -6.50 13.16
N PHE A 227 9.57 -6.60 14.49
CA PHE A 227 8.66 -7.42 15.30
C PHE A 227 8.74 -8.94 15.05
N GLY A 228 9.95 -9.48 14.93
CA GLY A 228 10.19 -10.90 15.19
C GLY A 228 9.66 -11.88 14.14
N GLY A 229 9.58 -11.49 12.87
CA GLY A 229 9.28 -12.45 11.80
C GLY A 229 7.86 -12.46 11.26
N ILE A 230 6.96 -11.59 11.76
CA ILE A 230 5.53 -11.64 11.42
C ILE A 230 5.31 -11.35 9.92
N LYS A 231 4.84 -12.37 9.19
CA LYS A 231 4.28 -12.25 7.84
C LYS A 231 2.79 -11.89 7.93
N ALA A 232 2.26 -11.28 6.87
CA ALA A 232 0.84 -10.96 6.74
C ALA A 232 0.22 -10.19 7.92
N MET A 233 0.96 -9.23 8.50
CA MET A 233 0.55 -8.50 9.72
C MET A 233 -0.84 -7.83 9.64
N TRP A 234 -1.29 -7.45 8.44
CA TRP A 234 -2.63 -6.87 8.21
C TRP A 234 -3.57 -7.81 7.44
N GLY A 235 -3.30 -9.12 7.48
CA GLY A 235 -3.98 -10.11 6.65
C GLY A 235 -3.61 -10.04 5.18
N ILE A 236 -2.54 -9.32 4.82
CA ILE A 236 -2.09 -9.16 3.43
C ILE A 236 -0.81 -9.96 3.20
N GLY A 237 -0.90 -11.00 2.36
CA GLY A 237 0.24 -11.83 1.97
C GLY A 237 1.24 -11.11 1.07
N ASP A 238 2.37 -11.75 0.83
CA ASP A 238 3.52 -11.18 0.11
C ASP A 238 3.31 -10.97 -1.39
N SER A 239 2.29 -11.59 -1.96
CA SER A 239 2.00 -11.68 -3.40
C SER A 239 0.65 -11.04 -3.76
N PHE A 240 0.22 -10.07 -2.95
CA PHE A 240 -0.94 -9.23 -3.21
C PHE A 240 -0.55 -8.03 -4.09
N LEU A 241 -1.07 -8.00 -5.32
CA LEU A 241 -0.71 -6.99 -6.31
C LEU A 241 -1.88 -6.03 -6.57
N ILE A 242 -1.56 -4.83 -7.04
CA ILE A 242 -2.48 -4.00 -7.80
C ILE A 242 -2.20 -4.19 -9.29
N VAL A 243 -3.13 -4.85 -9.98
CA VAL A 243 -3.15 -4.99 -11.44
C VAL A 243 -3.74 -3.72 -12.04
N TYR A 244 -3.05 -3.18 -13.03
CA TYR A 244 -3.43 -1.92 -13.66
C TYR A 244 -4.73 -2.05 -14.46
N ALA A 245 -5.49 -0.96 -14.51
CA ALA A 245 -6.75 -0.92 -15.24
C ALA A 245 -6.53 -1.19 -16.75
N PRO A 246 -7.34 -2.06 -17.38
CA PRO A 246 -7.22 -2.37 -18.81
C PRO A 246 -7.64 -1.15 -19.64
N ARG A 247 -6.79 -0.74 -20.58
CA ARG A 247 -7.01 0.44 -21.43
C ARG A 247 -7.83 0.14 -22.69
N ASN A 248 -7.87 -1.12 -23.12
CA ASN A 248 -8.48 -1.57 -24.38
C ASN A 248 -8.74 -3.08 -24.36
N GLU A 249 -9.29 -3.61 -25.46
CA GLU A 249 -9.58 -5.04 -25.64
C GLU A 249 -8.39 -5.97 -25.42
N ALA A 250 -7.22 -5.58 -25.91
CA ALA A 250 -6.02 -6.42 -25.80
C ALA A 250 -5.58 -6.55 -24.33
N GLU A 251 -5.65 -5.46 -23.56
CA GLU A 251 -5.37 -5.50 -22.12
C GLU A 251 -6.45 -6.25 -21.34
N LEU A 252 -7.70 -6.21 -21.82
CA LEU A 252 -8.79 -6.95 -21.20
C LEU A 252 -8.62 -8.46 -21.37
N ASP A 253 -8.13 -8.95 -22.51
CA ASP A 253 -7.80 -10.37 -22.68
C ASP A 253 -6.61 -10.81 -21.79
N VAL A 254 -5.59 -9.95 -21.65
CA VAL A 254 -4.52 -10.17 -20.68
C VAL A 254 -5.09 -10.26 -19.26
N LEU A 255 -6.01 -9.36 -18.90
CA LEU A 255 -6.65 -9.39 -17.59
C LEU A 255 -7.39 -10.70 -17.32
N LYS A 256 -8.10 -11.27 -18.30
CA LYS A 256 -8.71 -12.60 -18.15
C LYS A 256 -7.68 -13.67 -17.82
N THR A 257 -6.50 -13.65 -18.47
CA THR A 257 -5.40 -14.58 -18.17
C THR A 257 -4.87 -14.37 -16.75
N LEU A 258 -4.72 -13.12 -16.30
CA LEU A 258 -4.31 -12.80 -14.94
C LEU A 258 -5.32 -13.28 -13.89
N ILE A 259 -6.62 -13.03 -14.10
CA ILE A 259 -7.68 -13.49 -13.19
C ILE A 259 -7.68 -15.01 -13.10
N ARG A 260 -7.52 -15.71 -14.23
CA ARG A 260 -7.41 -17.17 -14.25
C ARG A 260 -6.24 -17.66 -13.41
N ALA A 261 -5.03 -17.13 -13.63
CA ALA A 261 -3.84 -17.52 -12.88
C ALA A 261 -3.99 -17.26 -11.37
N SER A 262 -4.57 -16.11 -11.01
CA SER A 262 -4.89 -15.75 -9.63
C SER A 262 -5.87 -16.76 -8.99
N ALA A 263 -6.95 -17.10 -9.70
CA ALA A 263 -7.93 -18.07 -9.25
C ALA A 263 -7.34 -19.49 -9.11
N MET A 264 -6.51 -19.93 -10.07
CA MET A 264 -5.82 -21.22 -9.98
C MET A 264 -4.93 -21.30 -8.74
N TRP A 265 -4.14 -20.25 -8.47
CA TRP A 265 -3.30 -20.22 -7.27
C TRP A 265 -4.13 -20.32 -6.00
N MET A 266 -5.11 -19.44 -5.84
CA MET A 266 -5.92 -19.33 -4.62
C MET A 266 -6.80 -20.55 -4.35
N THR A 267 -7.12 -21.34 -5.38
CA THR A 267 -7.89 -22.58 -5.27
C THR A 267 -7.02 -23.82 -5.06
N GLY A 268 -5.69 -23.69 -4.94
CA GLY A 268 -4.79 -24.83 -4.77
C GLY A 268 -4.54 -25.59 -6.07
N GLU A 269 -4.26 -24.84 -7.15
CA GLU A 269 -3.95 -25.34 -8.49
C GLU A 269 -5.11 -26.07 -9.19
N GLN A 270 -6.36 -25.78 -8.80
CA GLN A 270 -7.52 -26.33 -9.49
C GLN A 270 -7.61 -25.79 -10.93
N PRO A 271 -8.03 -26.60 -11.90
CA PRO A 271 -8.18 -26.14 -13.27
C PRO A 271 -9.35 -25.16 -13.38
N ILE A 272 -9.04 -23.89 -13.64
CA ILE A 272 -10.03 -22.84 -13.88
C ILE A 272 -10.29 -22.70 -15.38
N VAL A 273 -11.54 -22.80 -15.80
CA VAL A 273 -11.99 -22.53 -17.17
C VAL A 273 -12.02 -21.02 -17.40
N LYS A 274 -11.28 -20.55 -18.42
CA LYS A 274 -11.28 -19.14 -18.88
C LYS A 274 -12.52 -18.90 -19.76
N PRO A 275 -13.38 -17.92 -19.45
CA PRO A 275 -14.51 -17.54 -20.29
C PRO A 275 -14.14 -16.65 -21.49
#